data_AF-A0A8S2DHX4-F1
#
_entry.id   AF-A0A8S2DHX4-F1
#
_cell.length_a   1.000
_cell.length_b   1.000
_cell.length_c   1.000
_cell.angle_alpha   90.00
_cell.angle_beta   90.00
_cell.angle_gamma   90.00
#
_symmetry.space_group_name_H-M   'P 1'
#
loop_
_entity.id
_entity.type
_entity.pdbx_description
1 polymer ?
#
loop_
_entity_poly.entity_id
_entity_poly.type
_entity_poly.pdbx_seq_one_letter_code
_entity_poly.pdbx_strand_id
1 'polypeptide(L)'
;MNSNHGNDAIVSQEDEKHIISSHINDDQIISMKVRDLNALLKTMQPTEAQIVKRRRRILKNKGYAASSRNRQLSMVENLSVERNQLVKQINHLQRETDALDLQLRAWKQRCDDLKLYTNTESITNVKN
;
A
#
# COMPACT_ATOMS: atom_id res chain seq x y z
N MET A 1 23.35 18.14 28.15
CA MET A 1 22.20 17.27 27.79
C MET A 1 21.74 16.61 29.07
N ASN A 2 20.57 16.99 29.57
CA ASN A 2 20.15 16.67 30.94
C ASN A 2 19.65 15.22 31.02
N SER A 3 20.54 14.31 31.40
CA SER A 3 20.23 12.88 31.61
C SER A 3 19.56 12.71 32.97
N ASN A 4 18.25 12.99 33.03
CA ASN A 4 17.47 12.74 34.24
C ASN A 4 17.09 11.24 34.29
N HIS A 5 18.05 10.38 34.69
CA HIS A 5 17.78 9.02 35.16
C HIS A 5 17.19 9.13 36.57
N GLY A 6 15.91 9.49 36.65
CA GLY A 6 15.17 9.55 37.90
C GLY A 6 14.53 8.20 38.19
N ASN A 7 15.10 7.48 39.18
CA ASN A 7 14.43 6.52 40.06
C ASN A 7 13.25 5.75 39.45
N ASP A 8 13.52 4.66 38.74
CA ASP A 8 12.53 3.61 38.47
C ASP A 8 12.27 2.85 39.78
N ALA A 9 11.49 3.45 40.68
CA ALA A 9 10.67 2.65 41.57
C ALA A 9 9.79 1.79 40.66
N ILE A 10 9.99 0.47 40.68
CA ILE A 10 9.19 -0.47 39.90
C ILE A 10 7.79 -0.46 40.52
N VAL A 11 6.97 0.50 40.09
CA VAL A 11 5.53 0.54 40.36
C VAL A 11 4.92 -0.64 39.63
N SER A 12 4.16 -1.48 40.32
CA SER A 12 3.54 -2.66 39.73
C SER A 12 2.58 -2.24 38.63
N GLN A 13 2.40 -3.06 37.59
CA GLN A 13 1.45 -2.75 36.50
C GLN A 13 0.01 -2.53 37.00
N GLU A 14 -0.34 -3.13 38.13
CA GLU A 14 -1.64 -2.95 38.80
C GLU A 14 -1.76 -1.57 39.46
N ASP A 15 -0.68 -1.10 40.09
CA ASP A 15 -0.61 0.24 40.69
C ASP A 15 -0.64 1.33 39.61
N GLU A 16 0.08 1.15 38.50
CA GLU A 16 -0.01 2.07 37.35
C GLU A 16 -1.44 2.15 36.82
N LYS A 17 -2.13 1.01 36.65
CA LYS A 17 -3.52 0.99 36.20
C LYS A 17 -4.46 1.68 37.17
N HIS A 18 -4.27 1.50 38.48
CA HIS A 18 -5.11 2.13 39.48
C HIS A 18 -4.94 3.67 39.48
N ILE A 19 -3.69 4.15 39.44
CA ILE A 19 -3.35 5.58 39.32
C ILE A 19 -3.92 6.19 38.03
N ILE A 20 -3.90 5.43 36.92
CA ILE A 20 -4.49 5.89 35.67
C ILE A 20 -6.01 5.96 35.82
N SER A 21 -6.64 4.88 36.27
CA SER A 21 -8.10 4.76 36.39
C SER A 21 -8.73 5.76 37.36
N SER A 22 -8.00 6.24 38.38
CA SER A 22 -8.50 7.25 39.31
C SER A 22 -8.66 8.63 38.65
N HIS A 23 -7.97 8.87 37.52
CA HIS A 23 -7.97 10.17 36.85
C HIS A 23 -8.57 10.14 35.45
N ILE A 24 -8.31 9.08 34.67
CA ILE A 24 -8.67 9.02 33.25
C ILE A 24 -8.59 7.58 32.72
N ASN A 25 -9.54 7.15 31.88
CA ASN A 25 -9.49 5.82 31.27
C ASN A 25 -8.63 5.78 29.99
N ASP A 26 -8.27 4.58 29.53
CA ASP A 26 -7.42 4.39 28.34
C ASP A 26 -7.99 5.04 27.07
N ASP A 27 -9.31 4.98 26.87
CA ASP A 27 -9.97 5.56 25.69
C ASP A 27 -9.90 7.09 25.69
N GLN A 28 -10.07 7.71 26.86
CA GLN A 28 -9.90 9.14 27.08
C GLN A 28 -8.43 9.54 26.89
N ILE A 29 -7.46 8.76 27.40
CA ILE A 29 -6.02 9.03 27.21
C ILE A 29 -5.64 9.08 25.73
N ILE A 30 -6.18 8.16 24.92
CA ILE A 30 -5.89 8.11 23.48
C ILE A 30 -6.56 9.28 22.76
N SER A 31 -7.84 9.53 23.05
CA SER A 31 -8.70 10.49 22.35
C SER A 31 -8.48 11.96 22.73
N MET A 32 -8.02 12.26 23.94
CA MET A 32 -7.77 13.63 24.39
C MET A 32 -6.76 14.36 23.50
N LYS A 33 -7.01 15.63 23.21
CA LYS A 33 -6.03 16.47 22.52
C LYS A 33 -4.82 16.69 23.43
N VAL A 34 -3.65 16.92 22.83
CA VAL A 34 -2.40 17.15 23.57
C VAL A 34 -2.53 18.31 24.55
N ARG A 35 -3.21 19.39 24.15
CA ARG A 35 -3.47 20.56 25.00
C ARG A 35 -4.22 20.17 26.27
N ASP A 36 -5.35 19.48 26.12
CA ASP A 36 -6.24 19.14 27.23
C ASP A 36 -5.56 18.11 28.15
N LEU A 37 -4.84 17.14 27.57
CA LEU A 37 -4.07 16.19 28.37
C LEU A 37 -2.98 16.92 29.16
N ASN A 38 -2.26 17.85 28.55
CA ASN A 38 -1.21 18.61 29.23
C ASN A 38 -1.77 19.50 30.35
N ALA A 39 -3.01 20.00 30.23
CA ALA A 39 -3.67 20.74 31.30
C ALA A 39 -3.97 19.83 32.50
N LEU A 40 -4.51 18.63 32.24
CA LEU A 40 -4.76 17.62 33.27
C LEU A 40 -3.46 17.15 33.95
N LEU A 41 -2.40 16.91 33.19
CA LEU A 41 -1.10 16.48 33.72
C LEU A 41 -0.44 17.52 34.63
N LYS A 42 -0.80 18.81 34.54
CA LYS A 42 -0.26 19.86 35.43
C LYS A 42 -0.87 19.85 36.82
N THR A 43 -2.07 19.27 36.99
CA THR A 43 -2.75 19.18 38.28
C THR A 43 -2.43 17.88 39.02
N MET A 44 -1.62 17.00 38.42
CA MET A 44 -1.24 15.69 38.95
C MET A 44 0.14 15.72 39.59
N GLN A 45 0.45 14.72 40.42
CA GLN A 45 1.82 14.55 40.92
C GLN A 45 2.77 14.19 39.76
N PRO A 46 4.05 14.61 39.81
CA PRO A 46 5.00 14.39 38.73
C PRO A 46 5.15 12.91 38.33
N THR A 47 5.11 12.00 39.29
CA THR A 47 5.21 10.55 39.08
C THR A 47 4.00 9.99 38.34
N GLU A 48 2.79 10.35 38.77
CA GLU A 48 1.51 9.97 38.13
C GLU A 48 1.44 10.50 36.69
N ALA A 49 1.88 11.75 36.49
CA ALA A 49 1.93 12.35 35.16
C ALA A 49 2.87 11.59 34.20
N GLN A 50 3.99 11.04 34.69
CA GLN A 50 4.87 10.20 33.88
C GLN A 50 4.22 8.85 33.53
N ILE A 51 3.50 8.24 34.47
CA ILE A 51 2.75 7.00 34.24
C ILE A 51 1.71 7.19 33.12
N VAL A 52 0.91 8.26 33.19
CA VAL A 52 -0.10 8.57 32.15
C VAL A 52 0.55 8.82 30.78
N LYS A 53 1.70 9.52 30.73
CA LYS A 53 2.46 9.72 29.49
C LYS A 53 2.96 8.40 28.90
N ARG A 54 3.55 7.53 29.74
CA ARG A 54 4.02 6.19 29.35
C ARG A 54 2.84 5.36 28.83
N ARG A 55 1.72 5.33 29.55
CA ARG A 55 0.50 4.62 29.13
C ARG A 55 0.02 5.10 27.77
N ARG A 56 -0.09 6.42 27.57
CA ARG A 56 -0.50 6.99 26.28
C ARG A 56 0.40 6.56 25.13
N ARG A 57 1.72 6.54 25.35
CA ARG A 57 2.69 6.09 24.35
C ARG A 57 2.47 4.62 23.99
N ILE A 58 2.30 3.75 24.99
CA ILE A 58 2.05 2.31 24.78
C ILE A 58 0.77 2.10 23.98
N LEU A 59 -0.32 2.77 24.36
CA LEU A 59 -1.61 2.66 23.68
C LEU A 59 -1.56 3.16 22.23
N LYS A 60 -0.92 4.31 21.97
CA LYS A 60 -0.72 4.82 20.61
C LYS A 60 0.13 3.87 19.77
N ASN A 61 1.23 3.37 20.32
CA ASN A 61 2.10 2.41 19.63
C ASN A 61 1.36 1.11 19.28
N LYS A 62 0.48 0.64 20.17
CA LYS A 62 -0.40 -0.50 19.89
C LYS A 62 -1.30 -0.21 18.67
N GLY A 63 -1.92 0.98 18.62
CA GLY A 63 -2.70 1.43 17.46
C GLY A 63 -1.86 1.52 16.18
N TYR A 64 -0.67 2.10 16.26
CA TYR A 64 0.23 2.22 15.11
C TYR A 64 0.70 0.87 14.57
N ALA A 65 0.93 -0.13 15.42
CA ALA A 65 1.26 -1.48 14.97
C ALA A 65 0.11 -2.11 14.17
N ALA A 66 -1.15 -1.92 14.60
CA ALA A 66 -2.31 -2.38 13.84
C ALA A 66 -2.45 -1.64 12.50
N SER A 67 -2.37 -0.30 12.51
CA SER A 67 -2.44 0.51 11.29
C SER A 67 -1.31 0.19 10.30
N SER A 68 -0.10 -0.11 10.80
CA SER A 68 1.04 -0.51 9.97
C SER A 68 0.76 -1.82 9.23
N ARG A 69 0.27 -2.84 9.94
CA ARG A 69 -0.13 -4.12 9.32
C ARG A 69 -1.23 -3.93 8.28
N ASN A 70 -2.25 -3.14 8.59
CA ASN A 70 -3.33 -2.85 7.64
C ASN A 70 -2.83 -2.13 6.37
N ARG A 71 -1.93 -1.15 6.53
CA ARG A 71 -1.30 -0.47 5.40
C ARG A 71 -0.48 -1.44 4.55
N GLN A 72 0.27 -2.35 5.17
CA GLN A 72 1.06 -3.35 4.45
C GLN A 72 0.15 -4.32 3.67
N LEU A 73 -0.92 -4.81 4.29
CA LEU A 73 -1.89 -5.69 3.63
C LEU A 73 -2.55 -5.00 2.44
N SER A 74 -3.02 -3.76 2.62
CA SER A 74 -3.61 -2.97 1.53
C SER A 74 -2.60 -2.69 0.42
N MET A 75 -1.34 -2.43 0.74
CA MET A 75 -0.28 -2.24 -0.27
C MET A 75 -0.06 -3.51 -1.11
N VAL A 76 0.01 -4.67 -0.47
CA VAL A 76 0.17 -5.96 -1.16
C VAL A 76 -1.03 -6.24 -2.05
N GLU A 77 -2.24 -5.98 -1.58
CA GLU A 77 -3.47 -6.14 -2.36
C GLU A 77 -3.47 -5.23 -3.60
N ASN A 78 -3.15 -3.95 -3.44
CA ASN A 78 -3.08 -3.00 -4.54
C ASN A 78 -2.07 -3.42 -5.61
N LEU A 79 -0.86 -3.82 -5.19
CA LEU A 79 0.16 -4.33 -6.12
C LEU A 79 -0.29 -5.61 -6.85
N SER A 80 -1.02 -6.50 -6.16
CA SER A 80 -1.58 -7.70 -6.79
C SER A 80 -2.62 -7.35 -7.85
N VAL A 81 -3.49 -6.38 -7.57
CA VAL A 81 -4.49 -5.87 -8.52
C VAL A 81 -3.79 -5.24 -9.74
N GLU A 82 -2.82 -4.37 -9.52
CA GLU A 82 -2.06 -3.70 -10.58
C GLU A 82 -1.33 -4.72 -11.47
N ARG A 83 -0.62 -5.69 -10.87
CA ARG A 83 0.03 -6.78 -11.60
C ARG A 83 -0.97 -7.54 -12.46
N ASN A 84 -2.15 -7.86 -11.93
CA ASN A 84 -3.19 -8.57 -12.68
C ASN A 84 -3.74 -7.74 -13.85
N GLN A 85 -3.88 -6.42 -13.67
CA GLN A 85 -4.29 -5.51 -14.75
C GLN A 85 -3.24 -5.45 -15.85
N LEU A 86 -1.95 -5.32 -15.51
CA LEU A 86 -0.86 -5.30 -16.48
C LEU A 86 -0.76 -6.63 -17.26
N VAL A 87 -0.89 -7.77 -16.58
CA VAL A 87 -0.92 -9.09 -17.25
C VAL A 87 -2.08 -9.18 -18.24
N LYS A 88 -3.27 -8.67 -17.89
CA LYS A 88 -4.41 -8.63 -18.81
C LYS A 88 -4.12 -7.75 -20.03
N GLN A 89 -3.48 -6.60 -19.86
CA GLN A 89 -3.10 -5.71 -20.96
C GLN A 89 -2.08 -6.37 -21.88
N ILE A 90 -1.05 -7.02 -21.34
CA ILE A 90 -0.06 -7.77 -22.13
C ILE A 90 -0.75 -8.84 -22.98
N ASN A 91 -1.60 -9.66 -22.35
CA ASN A 91 -2.33 -10.72 -23.05
C ASN A 91 -3.25 -10.18 -24.15
N HIS A 92 -3.83 -8.99 -23.94
CA HIS A 92 -4.65 -8.33 -24.94
C HIS A 92 -3.81 -7.87 -26.14
N LEU A 93 -2.71 -7.17 -25.89
CA LEU A 93 -1.80 -6.67 -26.93
C LEU A 93 -1.15 -7.81 -27.74
N GLN A 94 -0.82 -8.93 -27.09
CA GLN A 94 -0.31 -10.12 -27.77
C GLN A 94 -1.33 -10.66 -28.78
N ARG A 95 -2.61 -10.78 -28.39
CA ARG A 95 -3.66 -11.22 -29.33
C ARG A 95 -3.86 -10.26 -30.49
N GLU A 96 -3.79 -8.95 -30.23
CA GLU A 96 -3.88 -7.95 -31.29
C GLU A 96 -2.70 -8.05 -32.26
N THR A 97 -1.50 -8.28 -31.73
CA THR A 97 -0.29 -8.47 -32.54
C THR A 97 -0.40 -9.72 -33.41
N ASP A 98 -0.82 -10.85 -32.84
CA ASP A 98 -1.04 -12.09 -33.59
C ASP A 98 -2.09 -11.94 -34.70
N ALA A 99 -3.18 -11.22 -34.40
CA ALA A 99 -4.24 -10.94 -35.37
C ALA A 99 -3.74 -10.05 -36.53
N LEU A 100 -2.95 -9.02 -36.22
CA LEU A 100 -2.35 -8.14 -37.23
C LEU A 100 -1.32 -8.88 -38.08
N ASP A 101 -0.51 -9.75 -37.49
CA ASP A 101 0.44 -10.59 -38.21
C ASP A 101 -0.25 -11.52 -39.19
N LEU A 102 -1.38 -12.13 -38.80
CA LEU A 102 -2.18 -12.96 -39.69
C LEU A 102 -2.73 -12.14 -40.86
N GLN A 103 -3.29 -10.96 -40.58
CA GLN A 103 -3.78 -10.06 -41.62
C GLN A 103 -2.66 -9.65 -42.57
N LEU A 104 -1.49 -9.27 -42.05
CA LEU A 104 -0.33 -8.88 -42.84
C LEU A 104 0.13 -10.01 -43.76
N ARG A 105 0.16 -11.26 -43.26
CA ARG A 105 0.50 -12.44 -44.09
C ARG A 105 -0.51 -12.64 -45.22
N ALA A 106 -1.82 -12.53 -44.94
CA ALA A 106 -2.87 -12.64 -45.95
C ALA A 106 -2.75 -11.56 -47.03
N TRP A 107 -2.49 -10.31 -46.64
CA TRP A 107 -2.27 -9.20 -47.58
C TRP A 107 -1.02 -9.40 -48.44
N LYS A 108 0.09 -9.83 -47.85
CA LYS A 108 1.32 -10.14 -48.58
C LYS A 108 1.10 -11.24 -49.62
N GLN A 109 0.45 -12.34 -49.22
CA GLN A 109 0.12 -13.43 -50.12
C GLN A 109 -0.72 -12.94 -51.32
N ARG A 110 -1.76 -12.15 -51.07
CA ARG A 110 -2.59 -11.58 -52.14
C ARG A 110 -1.79 -10.69 -53.09
N CYS A 111 -0.87 -9.88 -52.58
CA CYS A 111 0.00 -9.05 -53.41
C CYS A 111 0.95 -9.89 -54.27
N ASP A 112 1.49 -10.98 -53.72
CA ASP A 112 2.40 -11.86 -54.45
C ASP A 112 1.66 -12.65 -55.54
N ASP A 113 0.44 -13.14 -55.26
CA ASP A 113 -0.43 -13.80 -56.24
C ASP A 113 -0.74 -12.89 -57.43
N LEU A 114 -1.07 -11.61 -57.17
CA LEU A 114 -1.31 -10.62 -58.22
C LEU A 114 -0.05 -10.35 -59.06
N LYS A 115 1.12 -10.22 -58.44
CA LYS A 115 2.39 -10.05 -59.18
C LYS A 115 2.65 -11.24 -60.11
N LEU A 116 2.48 -12.47 -59.60
CA LEU A 116 2.61 -13.70 -60.38
C LEU A 116 1.69 -13.67 -61.61
N TYR A 117 0.40 -13.33 -61.41
CA TYR A 117 -0.58 -13.23 -62.49
C TYR A 117 -0.15 -12.24 -63.59
N THR A 118 0.25 -11.02 -63.23
CA THR A 118 0.69 -10.01 -64.22
C THR A 118 1.94 -10.44 -64.99
N ASN A 119 2.86 -11.16 -64.34
CA ASN A 119 4.08 -11.64 -64.96
C ASN A 119 3.78 -12.81 -65.93
N THR A 120 2.81 -13.67 -65.60
CA THR A 120 2.36 -14.74 -66.49
C THR A 120 1.61 -14.21 -67.71
N GLU A 121 0.73 -13.20 -67.55
CA GLU A 121 0.03 -12.58 -68.69
C GLU A 121 0.98 -11.87 -69.65
N SER A 122 2.04 -11.24 -69.12
CA SER A 122 3.10 -10.63 -69.92
C SER A 122 3.87 -11.65 -70.77
N ILE A 123 4.07 -12.87 -70.25
CA ILE A 123 4.72 -13.97 -71.01
C ILE A 123 3.78 -14.55 -72.07
N THR A 124 2.48 -14.64 -71.80
CA THR A 124 1.50 -15.18 -72.77
C THR A 124 1.18 -14.19 -73.90
N ASN A 125 1.17 -12.88 -73.65
CA ASN A 125 0.94 -11.87 -74.69
C ASN A 125 2.15 -11.62 -75.60
N VAL A 126 3.38 -12.00 -75.20
CA VAL A 126 4.58 -11.90 -76.05
C VAL A 126 4.72 -13.11 -76.99
N LYS A 127 3.98 -14.20 -76.76
CA LYS A 127 4.06 -15.44 -77.53
C LYS A 127 2.95 -15.64 -78.58
N ASN A 128 2.06 -14.65 -78.76
CA ASN A 128 1.02 -14.64 -79.79
C ASN A 128 1.34 -13.62 -80.89
#